data_AF-A0A959EGX7-F1
#
_entry.id   AF-A0A959EGX7-F1
#
_cell.length_a   1.000
_cell.length_b   1.000
_cell.length_c   1.000
_cell.angle_alpha   90.00
_cell.angle_beta   90.00
_cell.angle_gamma   90.00
#
_symmetry.space_group_name_H-M   'P 1'
#
loop_
_entity.id
_entity.type
_entity.pdbx_description
1 polymer ?
#
loop_
_entity_poly.entity_id
_entity_poly.type
_entity_poly.pdbx_seq_one_letter_code
_entity_poly.pdbx_strand_id
1 'polypeptide(L)'
;MNNKILSGMNDLSPTQTSSRRMVIPTAERRPFFKGFRLFFSWAAFFSLLSSFSLLGQTYETTGASNDWNDPDAWICSGGGCADAPYPDNFLEDVNVFIRHDINYNSRIAIRIDDNSSVNILQGAHLSIASKLDIRRNGRLAINDGSLWAGQGILNNRGEMELTRALVEASGSYVNKGTMILDNSCNDLLRGTFINTSTLLGSGSVRTQNGSIINGGTWSPGVAYCSSYSATNLPGTEDCNAVEEICNCLVVNCDILPGYNPTTKVNDLMGSELMALSETFDPNGDPPSEAIYFIRNNEVLIEIIVLDGKYNDVVNFLAGYGIVPADFIDDRITMVDDELLITLFFPISGLADLNQQTSIINFARPVSRGLNNAGLISSQGDLAQGSSLGRLGWNLSGAGVKVGVISDSYAINAQARDNDIANGDLPGTENPVVVVQEYPFGLASDEGRAMLQIVHDVAPDAQLFFKTGFISEGNLAFGIRQLREDYQCDVIVDDVQYLTEPFFRDGLAAQAIDEVVADG
;
A
#
# COMPACT_ATOMS: atom_id res chain seq x y z
N MET A 1 -36.47 11.96 72.12
CA MET A 1 -37.59 11.26 72.82
C MET A 1 -38.10 10.17 71.89
N ASN A 2 -38.49 8.99 72.41
CA ASN A 2 -39.17 7.86 71.73
C ASN A 2 -38.38 7.21 70.54
N ASN A 3 -37.87 5.97 70.66
CA ASN A 3 -38.49 4.62 70.67
C ASN A 3 -38.71 4.05 69.24
N LYS A 4 -38.07 2.92 68.84
CA LYS A 4 -38.42 1.47 69.06
C LYS A 4 -39.73 1.07 68.33
N ILE A 5 -39.94 -0.12 67.74
CA ILE A 5 -39.41 -1.52 67.87
C ILE A 5 -39.23 -2.10 66.41
N LEU A 6 -38.38 -3.05 65.96
CA LEU A 6 -37.53 -4.21 66.41
C LEU A 6 -38.09 -5.65 66.08
N SER A 7 -37.20 -6.62 65.84
CA SER A 7 -37.39 -8.07 65.50
C SER A 7 -37.97 -8.40 64.10
N GLY A 8 -37.65 -9.53 63.44
CA GLY A 8 -36.70 -10.64 63.73
C GLY A 8 -36.34 -11.40 62.43
N MET A 9 -35.10 -11.86 62.21
CA MET A 9 -34.44 -13.09 62.70
C MET A 9 -34.68 -14.37 61.85
N ASN A 10 -33.58 -14.99 61.40
CA ASN A 10 -33.39 -16.40 60.98
C ASN A 10 -34.01 -16.86 59.63
N ASP A 11 -33.43 -17.78 58.84
CA ASP A 11 -32.03 -18.29 58.67
C ASP A 11 -32.01 -19.24 57.41
N LEU A 12 -30.83 -19.74 57.03
CA LEU A 12 -30.55 -20.90 56.16
C LEU A 12 -30.89 -20.85 54.64
N SER A 13 -29.83 -20.94 53.83
CA SER A 13 -29.83 -21.66 52.55
C SER A 13 -29.36 -23.12 52.77
N PRO A 14 -29.42 -24.05 51.77
CA PRO A 14 -28.29 -24.12 50.81
C PRO A 14 -28.58 -24.68 49.39
N THR A 15 -27.64 -24.37 48.47
CA THR A 15 -27.14 -25.19 47.32
C THR A 15 -28.05 -25.73 46.19
N GLN A 16 -27.70 -25.32 44.96
CA GLN A 16 -27.57 -26.11 43.70
C GLN A 16 -28.78 -26.92 43.16
N THR A 17 -29.20 -26.74 41.90
CA THR A 17 -28.41 -27.18 40.71
C THR A 17 -28.96 -26.64 39.37
N SER A 18 -28.03 -26.42 38.43
CA SER A 18 -28.07 -26.64 36.96
C SER A 18 -29.30 -26.34 36.07
N SER A 19 -28.98 -25.80 34.88
CA SER A 19 -29.73 -25.88 33.60
C SER A 19 -31.06 -25.12 33.46
N ARG A 20 -31.07 -24.15 32.52
CA ARG A 20 -32.30 -23.64 31.88
C ARG A 20 -32.14 -23.63 30.36
N ARG A 21 -33.19 -24.07 29.65
CA ARG A 21 -33.28 -24.18 28.19
C ARG A 21 -34.71 -23.85 27.75
N MET A 22 -34.92 -22.68 27.13
CA MET A 22 -36.21 -22.27 26.53
C MET A 22 -35.88 -21.12 25.55
N VAL A 23 -36.07 -21.18 24.22
CA VAL A 23 -37.20 -21.57 23.33
C VAL A 23 -38.09 -20.37 22.95
N ILE A 24 -38.40 -20.30 21.65
CA ILE A 24 -39.04 -19.20 20.91
C ILE A 24 -40.57 -19.22 21.08
N PRO A 25 -41.27 -18.05 21.15
CA PRO A 25 -42.74 -17.99 21.18
C PRO A 25 -43.38 -17.61 19.82
N THR A 26 -44.45 -18.32 19.42
CA THR A 26 -45.42 -17.92 18.39
C THR A 26 -46.84 -18.44 18.68
N ALA A 27 -47.87 -17.60 18.50
CA ALA A 27 -49.32 -17.89 18.48
C ALA A 27 -50.05 -16.65 17.88
N GLU A 28 -51.02 -16.67 16.95
CA GLU A 28 -52.30 -17.40 16.77
C GLU A 28 -53.50 -16.84 17.61
N ARG A 29 -54.76 -16.68 17.14
CA ARG A 29 -55.38 -16.50 15.78
C ARG A 29 -56.93 -16.24 15.91
N ARG A 30 -57.62 -15.70 14.87
CA ARG A 30 -59.09 -15.82 14.48
C ARG A 30 -60.14 -14.82 15.09
N PRO A 31 -61.40 -14.67 14.55
CA PRO A 31 -61.87 -14.61 13.14
C PRO A 31 -63.12 -13.68 12.79
N PHE A 32 -63.46 -13.55 11.48
CA PHE A 32 -64.79 -13.20 10.85
C PHE A 32 -65.33 -11.74 10.93
N PHE A 33 -66.16 -11.19 9.99
CA PHE A 33 -66.84 -11.69 8.75
C PHE A 33 -67.24 -10.54 7.75
N LYS A 34 -67.26 -10.83 6.42
CA LYS A 34 -68.10 -10.25 5.31
C LYS A 34 -67.89 -8.78 4.81
N GLY A 35 -67.75 -8.61 3.48
CA GLY A 35 -67.92 -7.32 2.75
C GLY A 35 -67.59 -7.41 1.24
N PHE A 36 -68.53 -7.11 0.34
CA PHE A 36 -68.49 -7.46 -1.11
C PHE A 36 -68.31 -6.23 -2.03
N ARG A 37 -67.39 -6.27 -3.03
CA ARG A 37 -67.57 -5.78 -4.43
C ARG A 37 -66.31 -5.94 -5.30
N LEU A 38 -66.51 -6.02 -6.63
CA LEU A 38 -65.46 -6.09 -7.68
C LEU A 38 -65.19 -4.70 -8.29
N PHE A 39 -64.01 -4.52 -8.91
CA PHE A 39 -63.87 -3.86 -10.23
C PHE A 39 -62.55 -4.31 -10.93
N PHE A 40 -62.43 -3.95 -12.21
CA PHE A 40 -61.40 -4.33 -13.22
C PHE A 40 -59.94 -3.95 -12.79
N SER A 41 -58.83 -4.42 -13.40
CA SER A 41 -58.63 -4.76 -14.84
C SER A 41 -57.34 -5.58 -15.14
N TRP A 42 -57.13 -5.89 -16.43
CA TRP A 42 -55.93 -6.48 -17.10
C TRP A 42 -55.47 -7.87 -16.63
N ALA A 43 -55.78 -8.88 -17.44
CA ALA A 43 -55.11 -10.18 -17.41
C ALA A 43 -53.95 -10.19 -18.42
N ALA A 44 -52.72 -10.38 -17.95
CA ALA A 44 -51.57 -10.69 -18.80
C ALA A 44 -51.45 -12.21 -18.98
N PHE A 45 -51.23 -12.67 -20.21
CA PHE A 45 -51.16 -14.09 -20.55
C PHE A 45 -49.78 -14.65 -20.16
N PHE A 46 -49.70 -15.37 -19.04
CA PHE A 46 -48.42 -15.94 -18.55
C PHE A 46 -48.04 -17.20 -19.34
N SER A 47 -47.56 -17.03 -20.57
CA SER A 47 -46.89 -18.09 -21.31
C SER A 47 -45.55 -18.42 -20.67
N LEU A 48 -45.33 -19.67 -20.26
CA LEU A 48 -43.99 -20.14 -19.92
C LEU A 48 -43.13 -20.22 -21.20
N LEU A 49 -42.52 -19.11 -21.55
CA LEU A 49 -41.25 -19.11 -22.26
C LEU A 49 -40.16 -19.23 -21.18
N SER A 50 -39.54 -20.40 -21.09
CA SER A 50 -38.28 -20.55 -20.38
C SER A 50 -37.21 -19.77 -21.14
N SER A 51 -37.04 -18.50 -20.78
CA SER A 51 -35.88 -17.71 -21.20
C SER A 51 -34.63 -18.34 -20.60
N PHE A 52 -34.02 -19.27 -21.33
CA PHE A 52 -32.62 -19.62 -21.13
C PHE A 52 -31.83 -18.33 -21.30
N SER A 53 -31.35 -17.76 -20.20
CA SER A 53 -30.21 -16.88 -20.24
C SER A 53 -29.03 -17.73 -20.72
N LEU A 54 -28.70 -17.62 -22.01
CA LEU A 54 -27.43 -18.08 -22.54
C LEU A 54 -26.35 -17.27 -21.80
N LEU A 55 -25.76 -17.91 -20.78
CA LEU A 55 -24.54 -17.43 -20.17
C LEU A 55 -23.44 -17.65 -21.21
N GLY A 56 -22.91 -16.55 -21.75
CA GLY A 56 -21.80 -16.56 -22.70
C GLY A 56 -20.62 -17.37 -22.17
N GLN A 57 -19.87 -18.00 -23.07
CA GLN A 57 -18.77 -18.85 -22.65
C GLN A 57 -17.68 -18.01 -22.00
N THR A 58 -17.11 -18.50 -20.90
CA THR A 58 -15.98 -17.88 -20.22
C THR A 58 -14.84 -18.89 -20.14
N TYR A 59 -13.76 -18.59 -20.86
CA TYR A 59 -12.50 -19.33 -20.79
C TYR A 59 -11.52 -18.57 -19.91
N GLU A 60 -10.92 -19.23 -18.94
CA GLU A 60 -9.86 -18.68 -18.09
C GLU A 60 -8.62 -19.59 -18.17
N THR A 61 -7.41 -19.03 -18.15
CA THR A 61 -6.20 -19.83 -18.37
C THR A 61 -5.72 -20.54 -17.10
N THR A 62 -5.19 -21.76 -17.24
CA THR A 62 -4.89 -22.69 -16.12
C THR A 62 -3.46 -22.62 -15.57
N GLY A 63 -2.51 -22.13 -16.35
CA GLY A 63 -1.07 -22.27 -16.10
C GLY A 63 -0.45 -23.62 -16.49
N ALA A 64 -1.22 -24.58 -17.04
CA ALA A 64 -0.71 -25.93 -17.34
C ALA A 64 -0.12 -26.11 -18.76
N SER A 65 -0.52 -25.28 -19.72
CA SER A 65 0.04 -25.27 -21.08
C SER A 65 -0.01 -23.87 -21.69
N ASN A 66 0.95 -23.55 -22.55
CA ASN A 66 1.16 -22.22 -23.13
C ASN A 66 0.77 -22.14 -24.62
N ASP A 67 0.07 -23.14 -25.19
CA ASP A 67 -0.51 -23.07 -26.54
C ASP A 67 -2.01 -22.77 -26.46
N TRP A 68 -2.48 -21.78 -27.21
CA TRP A 68 -3.90 -21.41 -27.27
C TRP A 68 -4.81 -22.58 -27.67
N ASN A 69 -4.32 -23.52 -28.48
CA ASN A 69 -5.11 -24.62 -29.05
C ASN A 69 -5.04 -25.90 -28.21
N ASP A 70 -4.41 -25.86 -27.03
CA ASP A 70 -4.31 -26.97 -26.10
C ASP A 70 -5.46 -26.91 -25.08
N PRO A 71 -6.33 -27.93 -24.98
CA PRO A 71 -7.34 -28.04 -23.93
C PRO A 71 -6.80 -27.82 -22.51
N ASP A 72 -5.58 -28.29 -22.22
CA ASP A 72 -5.02 -28.19 -20.86
C ASP A 72 -4.68 -26.75 -20.47
N ALA A 73 -4.56 -25.83 -21.43
CA ALA A 73 -4.31 -24.40 -21.18
C ALA A 73 -5.52 -23.65 -20.60
N TRP A 74 -6.73 -24.20 -20.67
CA TRP A 74 -7.98 -23.50 -20.37
C TRP A 74 -8.91 -24.25 -19.43
N ILE A 75 -9.62 -23.49 -18.58
CA ILE A 75 -10.86 -23.92 -17.94
C ILE A 75 -12.03 -23.14 -18.55
N CYS A 76 -13.01 -23.86 -19.10
CA CYS A 76 -14.22 -23.27 -19.67
C CYS A 76 -15.38 -23.37 -18.68
N SER A 77 -16.17 -22.29 -18.61
CA SER A 77 -17.43 -22.22 -17.87
C SER A 77 -18.52 -21.54 -18.72
N GLY A 78 -19.79 -21.80 -18.39
CA GLY A 78 -20.94 -21.40 -19.22
C GLY A 78 -21.49 -22.56 -20.06
N GLY A 79 -22.18 -22.24 -21.16
CA GLY A 79 -22.83 -23.25 -22.03
C GLY A 79 -21.96 -23.67 -23.22
N GLY A 80 -21.72 -24.98 -23.40
CA GLY A 80 -21.07 -25.54 -24.60
C GLY A 80 -19.61 -26.01 -24.43
N CYS A 81 -19.02 -25.83 -23.24
CA CYS A 81 -17.63 -26.22 -22.92
C CYS A 81 -17.26 -27.70 -23.16
N ALA A 82 -18.24 -28.59 -23.35
CA ALA A 82 -18.00 -29.99 -23.67
C ALA A 82 -17.63 -30.23 -25.15
N ASP A 83 -18.09 -29.33 -26.04
CA ASP A 83 -17.86 -29.37 -27.49
C ASP A 83 -16.76 -28.39 -27.94
N ALA A 84 -16.44 -27.40 -27.09
CA ALA A 84 -15.36 -26.43 -27.26
C ALA A 84 -14.50 -26.34 -25.98
N PRO A 85 -13.36 -27.07 -25.91
CA PRO A 85 -12.52 -27.10 -24.71
C PRO A 85 -11.54 -25.91 -24.61
N TYR A 86 -11.31 -25.19 -25.71
CA TYR A 86 -10.49 -23.97 -25.79
C TYR A 86 -11.21 -22.93 -26.68
N PRO A 87 -10.87 -21.63 -26.58
CA PRO A 87 -11.56 -20.60 -27.37
C PRO A 87 -11.22 -20.70 -28.86
N ASP A 88 -12.21 -20.64 -29.75
CA ASP A 88 -11.97 -20.58 -31.20
C ASP A 88 -11.31 -19.25 -31.62
N ASN A 89 -10.72 -19.19 -32.81
CA ASN A 89 -10.20 -17.94 -33.38
C ASN A 89 -11.31 -16.95 -33.80
N PHE A 90 -12.59 -17.29 -33.59
CA PHE A 90 -13.74 -16.44 -33.84
C PHE A 90 -14.61 -16.41 -32.58
N LEU A 91 -14.56 -15.28 -31.87
CA LEU A 91 -15.24 -15.10 -30.59
C LEU A 91 -16.54 -14.31 -30.82
N GLU A 92 -17.67 -14.92 -30.46
CA GLU A 92 -19.03 -14.36 -30.52
C GLU A 92 -19.76 -14.79 -29.23
N ASP A 93 -20.25 -13.84 -28.41
CA ASP A 93 -20.70 -14.06 -27.02
C ASP A 93 -19.67 -14.79 -26.10
N VAL A 94 -18.35 -14.61 -26.31
CA VAL A 94 -17.28 -15.26 -25.52
C VAL A 94 -16.41 -14.27 -24.72
N ASN A 95 -16.16 -14.57 -23.45
CA ASN A 95 -15.14 -13.90 -22.64
C ASN A 95 -13.91 -14.81 -22.45
N VAL A 96 -12.72 -14.24 -22.62
CA VAL A 96 -11.44 -14.91 -22.44
C VAL A 96 -10.61 -14.15 -21.41
N PHE A 97 -10.08 -14.85 -20.41
CA PHE A 97 -9.24 -14.30 -19.34
C PHE A 97 -7.88 -15.00 -19.33
N ILE A 98 -6.83 -14.22 -19.59
CA ILE A 98 -5.45 -14.70 -19.74
C ILE A 98 -4.64 -14.18 -18.55
N ARG A 99 -4.23 -15.10 -17.66
CA ARG A 99 -3.44 -14.85 -16.44
C ARG A 99 -2.07 -15.54 -16.46
N HIS A 100 -1.71 -16.18 -17.56
CA HIS A 100 -0.37 -16.71 -17.83
C HIS A 100 -0.07 -16.64 -19.33
N ASP A 101 1.18 -16.89 -19.70
CA ASP A 101 1.64 -16.71 -21.08
C ASP A 101 1.01 -17.70 -22.07
N ILE A 102 0.28 -17.19 -23.05
CA ILE A 102 -0.38 -17.98 -24.10
C ILE A 102 0.22 -17.64 -25.47
N ASN A 103 0.46 -18.67 -26.28
CA ASN A 103 0.96 -18.57 -27.64
C ASN A 103 -0.08 -19.08 -28.64
N TYR A 104 -0.56 -18.18 -29.49
CA TYR A 104 -1.42 -18.49 -30.62
C TYR A 104 -0.58 -18.52 -31.91
N ASN A 105 -0.03 -19.70 -32.20
CA ASN A 105 0.92 -19.95 -33.29
C ASN A 105 0.29 -20.05 -34.70
N SER A 106 -0.92 -19.53 -34.89
CA SER A 106 -1.70 -19.65 -36.13
C SER A 106 -1.64 -18.40 -37.02
N ARG A 107 -1.77 -18.61 -38.34
CA ARG A 107 -1.85 -17.54 -39.36
C ARG A 107 -3.28 -17.03 -39.59
N ILE A 108 -4.29 -17.70 -39.03
CA ILE A 108 -5.68 -17.26 -39.05
C ILE A 108 -5.81 -16.14 -38.01
N ALA A 109 -6.49 -15.04 -38.31
CA ALA A 109 -6.64 -13.96 -37.34
C ALA A 109 -7.57 -14.37 -36.19
N ILE A 110 -7.18 -14.10 -34.94
CA ILE A 110 -8.15 -14.03 -33.84
C ILE A 110 -9.09 -12.87 -34.15
N ARG A 111 -10.40 -13.10 -34.03
CA ARG A 111 -11.44 -12.07 -34.17
C ARG A 111 -12.24 -12.00 -32.88
N ILE A 112 -12.35 -10.80 -32.35
CA ILE A 112 -13.24 -10.49 -31.22
C ILE A 112 -14.46 -9.78 -31.84
N ASP A 113 -15.56 -10.49 -32.04
CA ASP A 113 -16.82 -9.98 -32.60
C ASP A 113 -17.84 -9.67 -31.48
N ASP A 114 -19.12 -9.53 -31.81
CA ASP A 114 -20.17 -9.01 -30.92
C ASP A 114 -20.16 -9.65 -29.51
N ASN A 115 -20.35 -8.80 -28.49
CA ASN A 115 -20.36 -9.09 -27.04
C ASN A 115 -19.11 -9.81 -26.47
N SER A 116 -18.06 -10.00 -27.26
CA SER A 116 -16.90 -10.80 -26.86
C SER A 116 -15.77 -9.96 -26.29
N SER A 117 -15.02 -10.52 -25.33
CA SER A 117 -13.84 -9.88 -24.78
C SER A 117 -12.65 -10.80 -24.62
N VAL A 118 -11.45 -10.27 -24.83
CA VAL A 118 -10.18 -10.89 -24.41
C VAL A 118 -9.54 -9.97 -23.39
N ASN A 119 -9.18 -10.51 -22.22
CA ASN A 119 -8.69 -9.76 -21.08
C ASN A 119 -7.34 -10.37 -20.65
N ILE A 120 -6.25 -9.63 -20.79
CA ILE A 120 -4.90 -10.03 -20.39
C ILE A 120 -4.57 -9.33 -19.07
N LEU A 121 -4.16 -10.10 -18.05
CA LEU A 121 -4.10 -9.67 -16.66
C LEU A 121 -2.85 -10.19 -15.94
N GLN A 122 -2.42 -9.49 -14.88
CA GLN A 122 -1.48 -9.97 -13.86
C GLN A 122 -0.10 -10.42 -14.42
N GLY A 123 0.49 -9.59 -15.27
CA GLY A 123 1.79 -9.78 -15.90
C GLY A 123 1.79 -10.68 -17.14
N ALA A 124 0.66 -11.31 -17.47
CA ALA A 124 0.58 -12.31 -18.54
C ALA A 124 0.89 -11.75 -19.94
N HIS A 125 1.52 -12.57 -20.78
CA HIS A 125 1.86 -12.25 -22.18
C HIS A 125 1.05 -13.08 -23.19
N LEU A 126 0.29 -12.43 -24.07
CA LEU A 126 -0.29 -13.07 -25.26
C LEU A 126 0.61 -12.90 -26.48
N SER A 127 1.10 -14.00 -27.04
CA SER A 127 1.85 -14.04 -28.31
C SER A 127 0.93 -14.44 -29.47
N ILE A 128 0.77 -13.58 -30.50
CA ILE A 128 0.02 -13.92 -31.72
C ILE A 128 0.88 -13.89 -32.97
N ALA A 129 0.95 -15.01 -33.70
CA ALA A 129 1.87 -15.16 -34.84
C ALA A 129 1.58 -14.24 -36.05
N SER A 130 0.41 -13.58 -36.13
CA SER A 130 0.13 -12.63 -37.23
C SER A 130 -0.90 -11.54 -36.95
N LYS A 131 -2.16 -11.87 -36.64
CA LYS A 131 -3.29 -10.92 -36.79
C LYS A 131 -4.30 -10.99 -35.66
N LEU A 132 -4.74 -9.81 -35.23
CA LEU A 132 -5.89 -9.60 -34.36
C LEU A 132 -6.84 -8.60 -35.05
N ASP A 133 -8.12 -8.96 -35.13
CA ASP A 133 -9.17 -8.11 -35.71
C ASP A 133 -10.28 -7.92 -34.66
N ILE A 134 -10.16 -6.86 -33.86
CA ILE A 134 -11.21 -6.45 -32.92
C ILE A 134 -12.31 -5.79 -33.75
N ARG A 135 -13.51 -6.34 -33.67
CA ARG A 135 -14.67 -5.89 -34.44
C ARG A 135 -15.57 -5.01 -33.59
N ARG A 136 -16.64 -4.52 -34.19
CA ARG A 136 -17.60 -3.66 -33.50
C ARG A 136 -18.17 -4.43 -32.31
N ASN A 137 -18.29 -3.77 -31.16
CA ASN A 137 -18.76 -4.35 -29.90
C ASN A 137 -17.92 -5.52 -29.34
N GLY A 138 -16.80 -5.87 -29.98
CA GLY A 138 -15.75 -6.71 -29.39
C GLY A 138 -14.71 -5.85 -28.66
N ARG A 139 -14.10 -6.39 -27.60
CA ARG A 139 -13.19 -5.67 -26.70
C ARG A 139 -11.88 -6.42 -26.44
N LEU A 140 -10.73 -5.74 -26.57
CA LEU A 140 -9.49 -6.18 -25.91
C LEU A 140 -9.28 -5.32 -24.67
N ALA A 141 -8.97 -5.95 -23.54
CA ALA A 141 -8.42 -5.28 -22.37
C ALA A 141 -7.06 -5.89 -22.00
N ILE A 142 -6.10 -5.03 -21.67
CA ILE A 142 -4.85 -5.44 -21.02
C ILE A 142 -4.71 -4.57 -19.77
N ASN A 143 -4.65 -5.19 -18.60
CA ASN A 143 -4.45 -4.51 -17.32
C ASN A 143 -3.34 -5.21 -16.56
N ASP A 144 -2.16 -4.57 -16.52
CA ASP A 144 -0.90 -5.16 -16.05
C ASP A 144 -0.56 -6.43 -16.86
N GLY A 145 0.03 -6.27 -18.04
CA GLY A 145 0.26 -7.39 -18.97
C GLY A 145 0.69 -6.95 -20.37
N SER A 146 0.82 -7.91 -21.29
CA SER A 146 1.42 -7.66 -22.60
C SER A 146 0.83 -8.45 -23.77
N LEU A 147 0.98 -7.89 -24.97
CA LEU A 147 0.57 -8.49 -26.24
C LEU A 147 1.70 -8.31 -27.27
N TRP A 148 2.27 -9.41 -27.77
CA TRP A 148 3.13 -9.40 -28.95
C TRP A 148 2.35 -9.81 -30.19
N ALA A 149 2.43 -9.00 -31.25
CA ALA A 149 1.85 -9.28 -32.55
C ALA A 149 2.91 -9.43 -33.66
N GLY A 150 2.83 -10.54 -34.40
CA GLY A 150 3.69 -10.81 -35.56
C GLY A 150 3.45 -9.90 -36.78
N GLN A 151 3.95 -10.35 -37.94
CA GLN A 151 4.03 -9.54 -39.19
C GLN A 151 2.69 -9.30 -39.91
N GLY A 152 1.56 -9.30 -39.21
CA GLY A 152 0.26 -9.04 -39.80
C GLY A 152 -0.21 -7.59 -39.60
N ILE A 153 -1.48 -7.46 -39.25
CA ILE A 153 -2.13 -6.20 -38.92
C ILE A 153 -2.89 -6.43 -37.63
N LEU A 154 -2.66 -5.55 -36.64
CA LEU A 154 -3.55 -5.38 -35.50
C LEU A 154 -4.58 -4.33 -35.91
N ASN A 155 -5.84 -4.72 -36.08
CA ASN A 155 -6.90 -3.83 -36.54
C ASN A 155 -8.00 -3.72 -35.47
N ASN A 156 -8.13 -2.54 -34.87
CA ASN A 156 -9.20 -2.24 -33.92
C ASN A 156 -10.38 -1.53 -34.61
N ARG A 157 -11.59 -2.08 -34.51
CA ARG A 157 -12.89 -1.46 -34.88
C ARG A 157 -13.91 -1.47 -33.73
N GLY A 158 -13.51 -1.96 -32.56
CA GLY A 158 -14.31 -2.05 -31.35
C GLY A 158 -13.68 -1.20 -30.26
N GLU A 159 -13.36 -1.82 -29.15
CA GLU A 159 -12.72 -1.18 -28.01
C GLU A 159 -11.38 -1.85 -27.69
N MET A 160 -10.37 -1.03 -27.40
CA MET A 160 -9.12 -1.48 -26.79
C MET A 160 -8.82 -0.61 -25.56
N GLU A 161 -8.75 -1.24 -24.40
CA GLU A 161 -8.34 -0.63 -23.13
C GLU A 161 -6.97 -1.18 -22.71
N LEU A 162 -6.03 -0.28 -22.43
CA LEU A 162 -4.66 -0.61 -22.04
C LEU A 162 -4.33 0.15 -20.75
N THR A 163 -4.10 -0.57 -19.66
CA THR A 163 -3.72 -0.04 -18.34
C THR A 163 -2.43 -0.70 -17.88
N ARG A 164 -1.35 0.08 -17.69
CA ARG A 164 0.03 -0.43 -17.47
C ARG A 164 0.37 -1.59 -18.43
N ALA A 165 0.10 -1.41 -19.72
CA ALA A 165 0.17 -2.49 -20.71
C ALA A 165 1.22 -2.22 -21.79
N LEU A 166 1.91 -3.29 -22.21
CA LEU A 166 2.88 -3.28 -23.30
C LEU A 166 2.32 -4.01 -24.54
N VAL A 167 2.13 -3.29 -25.64
CA VAL A 167 1.70 -3.85 -26.93
C VAL A 167 2.82 -3.71 -27.95
N GLU A 168 3.49 -4.82 -28.25
CA GLU A 168 4.53 -4.87 -29.29
C GLU A 168 3.97 -5.38 -30.62
N ALA A 169 4.42 -4.82 -31.75
CA ALA A 169 4.05 -5.32 -33.07
C ALA A 169 5.17 -5.28 -34.12
N SER A 170 5.32 -6.38 -34.85
CA SER A 170 6.14 -6.50 -36.06
C SER A 170 5.37 -6.20 -37.35
N GLY A 171 4.22 -5.53 -37.24
CA GLY A 171 3.29 -5.19 -38.32
C GLY A 171 2.51 -3.91 -38.02
N SER A 172 1.65 -3.50 -38.95
CA SER A 172 0.92 -2.22 -38.83
C SER A 172 -0.24 -2.31 -37.84
N TYR A 173 -0.36 -1.30 -36.97
CA TYR A 173 -1.52 -1.09 -36.12
C TYR A 173 -2.51 -0.16 -36.84
N VAL A 174 -3.80 -0.50 -36.87
CA VAL A 174 -4.84 0.36 -37.46
C VAL A 174 -6.01 0.55 -36.49
N ASN A 175 -6.13 1.74 -35.89
CA ASN A 175 -7.26 2.12 -35.04
C ASN A 175 -8.39 2.76 -35.86
N LYS A 176 -9.58 2.17 -35.77
CA LYS A 176 -10.88 2.62 -36.32
C LYS A 176 -12.01 2.57 -35.27
N GLY A 177 -11.71 2.11 -34.05
CA GLY A 177 -12.64 2.04 -32.92
C GLY A 177 -12.31 3.06 -31.84
N THR A 178 -12.49 2.68 -30.59
CA THR A 178 -11.98 3.40 -29.41
C THR A 178 -10.70 2.73 -28.93
N MET A 179 -9.68 3.51 -28.60
CA MET A 179 -8.45 3.06 -27.96
C MET A 179 -8.18 3.95 -26.76
N ILE A 180 -8.03 3.35 -25.57
CA ILE A 180 -7.84 4.06 -24.30
C ILE A 180 -6.51 3.58 -23.72
N LEU A 181 -5.60 4.52 -23.44
CA LEU A 181 -4.33 4.26 -22.76
C LEU A 181 -4.37 4.82 -21.34
N ASP A 182 -3.84 4.06 -20.39
CA ASP A 182 -3.50 4.52 -19.05
C ASP A 182 -2.10 3.98 -18.72
N ASN A 183 -1.13 4.89 -18.65
CA ASN A 183 0.31 4.61 -18.53
C ASN A 183 0.80 3.40 -19.36
N SER A 184 0.44 3.35 -20.65
CA SER A 184 0.65 2.17 -21.51
C SER A 184 1.46 2.44 -22.77
N CYS A 185 2.32 1.50 -23.17
CA CYS A 185 3.22 1.59 -24.32
C CYS A 185 2.72 0.75 -25.51
N ASN A 186 2.68 1.35 -26.69
CA ASN A 186 2.44 0.66 -27.96
C ASN A 186 3.68 0.82 -28.85
N ASP A 187 4.46 -0.25 -29.04
CA ASP A 187 5.72 -0.21 -29.79
C ASP A 187 5.70 -1.07 -31.06
N LEU A 188 5.66 -0.40 -32.21
CA LEU A 188 5.76 -1.07 -33.50
C LEU A 188 7.25 -1.17 -33.89
N LEU A 189 7.86 -2.31 -33.56
CA LEU A 189 9.19 -2.71 -34.06
C LEU A 189 9.29 -2.46 -35.58
N ARG A 190 8.22 -2.74 -36.34
CA ARG A 190 8.09 -2.45 -37.78
C ARG A 190 6.64 -2.19 -38.17
N GLY A 191 6.38 -1.23 -39.05
CA GLY A 191 5.06 -1.03 -39.67
C GLY A 191 4.57 0.42 -39.64
N THR A 192 3.27 0.64 -39.73
CA THR A 192 2.67 1.97 -39.60
C THR A 192 1.61 1.94 -38.50
N PHE A 193 1.65 2.92 -37.59
CA PHE A 193 0.52 3.16 -36.69
C PHE A 193 -0.44 4.12 -37.38
N ILE A 194 -1.69 3.71 -37.56
CA ILE A 194 -2.70 4.48 -38.29
C ILE A 194 -3.92 4.69 -37.39
N ASN A 195 -4.09 5.91 -36.86
CA ASN A 195 -5.31 6.30 -36.16
C ASN A 195 -6.30 7.00 -37.09
N THR A 196 -7.53 6.50 -37.16
CA THR A 196 -8.64 7.08 -37.95
C THR A 196 -9.91 7.30 -37.13
N SER A 197 -9.83 7.13 -35.80
CA SER A 197 -10.96 7.25 -34.88
C SER A 197 -10.46 7.86 -33.56
N THR A 198 -10.72 7.24 -32.40
CA THR A 198 -10.45 7.86 -31.09
C THR A 198 -9.30 7.16 -30.37
N LEU A 199 -8.30 7.96 -29.94
CA LEU A 199 -7.24 7.56 -29.01
C LEU A 199 -7.27 8.50 -27.77
N LEU A 200 -7.46 7.93 -26.58
CA LEU A 200 -7.70 8.63 -25.31
C LEU A 200 -6.63 8.31 -24.26
N GLY A 201 -6.55 9.15 -23.23
CA GLY A 201 -5.82 8.88 -21.98
C GLY A 201 -4.32 9.24 -22.02
N SER A 202 -3.49 8.42 -21.38
CA SER A 202 -2.05 8.65 -21.14
C SER A 202 -1.19 7.44 -21.55
N GLY A 203 -0.02 7.67 -22.12
CA GLY A 203 0.88 6.59 -22.55
C GLY A 203 1.75 6.97 -23.74
N SER A 204 2.18 5.97 -24.52
CA SER A 204 3.08 6.17 -25.67
C SER A 204 2.71 5.34 -26.91
N VAL A 205 3.07 5.89 -28.09
CA VAL A 205 3.03 5.20 -29.38
C VAL A 205 4.38 5.37 -30.11
N ARG A 206 5.14 4.27 -30.22
CA ARG A 206 6.44 4.22 -30.90
C ARG A 206 6.35 3.44 -32.22
N THR A 207 7.13 3.85 -33.23
CA THR A 207 7.37 3.04 -34.44
C THR A 207 8.85 3.04 -34.80
N GLN A 208 9.61 2.01 -34.38
CA GLN A 208 11.07 1.91 -34.57
C GLN A 208 11.52 1.74 -36.03
N ASN A 209 10.63 1.26 -36.90
CA ASN A 209 10.87 1.11 -38.33
C ASN A 209 9.54 1.38 -39.06
N GLY A 210 9.12 2.64 -39.01
CA GLY A 210 7.73 2.98 -39.29
C GLY A 210 7.39 4.47 -39.29
N SER A 211 6.11 4.73 -39.54
CA SER A 211 5.49 6.04 -39.56
C SER A 211 4.24 6.05 -38.67
N ILE A 212 3.87 7.21 -38.14
CA ILE A 212 2.63 7.42 -37.40
C ILE A 212 1.74 8.38 -38.19
N ILE A 213 0.55 7.90 -38.57
CA ILE A 213 -0.45 8.66 -39.33
C ILE A 213 -1.70 8.83 -38.47
N ASN A 214 -2.01 10.07 -38.11
CA ASN A 214 -3.28 10.41 -37.49
C ASN A 214 -4.27 11.03 -38.50
N GLY A 215 -5.54 10.68 -38.35
CA GLY A 215 -6.69 11.26 -39.04
C GLY A 215 -7.92 11.31 -38.13
N GLY A 216 -7.74 11.16 -36.81
CA GLY A 216 -8.79 11.19 -35.80
C GLY A 216 -8.36 11.93 -34.54
N THR A 217 -9.04 11.65 -33.42
CA THR A 217 -8.75 12.24 -32.11
C THR A 217 -7.52 11.57 -31.48
N TRP A 218 -6.62 12.39 -30.93
CA TRP A 218 -5.42 11.97 -30.21
C TRP A 218 -5.34 12.75 -28.88
N SER A 219 -5.21 12.07 -27.76
CA SER A 219 -5.11 12.68 -26.43
C SER A 219 -3.75 13.39 -26.23
N PRO A 220 -3.71 14.60 -25.66
CA PRO A 220 -2.44 15.28 -25.33
C PRO A 220 -1.54 14.50 -24.34
N GLY A 221 -2.11 13.56 -23.58
CA GLY A 221 -1.34 12.69 -22.66
C GLY A 221 -0.64 11.51 -23.35
N VAL A 222 -0.80 11.33 -24.66
CA VAL A 222 -0.16 10.22 -25.39
C VAL A 222 1.02 10.74 -26.20
N ALA A 223 2.23 10.46 -25.68
CA ALA A 223 3.50 10.77 -26.33
C ALA A 223 3.72 9.90 -27.58
N TYR A 224 4.59 10.33 -28.50
CA TYR A 224 4.86 9.59 -29.73
C TYR A 224 6.30 9.74 -30.24
N CYS A 225 6.75 8.73 -30.98
CA CYS A 225 8.07 8.69 -31.61
C CYS A 225 8.06 7.82 -32.88
N SER A 226 8.44 8.38 -34.02
CA SER A 226 8.38 7.74 -35.35
C SER A 226 9.71 7.84 -36.08
N SER A 227 10.34 6.70 -36.38
CA SER A 227 11.62 6.68 -37.11
C SER A 227 11.55 7.11 -38.59
N TYR A 228 10.36 7.34 -39.16
CA TYR A 228 10.18 7.94 -40.49
C TYR A 228 9.31 9.20 -40.49
N SER A 229 7.98 9.09 -40.45
CA SER A 229 7.09 10.25 -40.60
C SER A 229 5.91 10.24 -39.63
N ALA A 230 5.91 11.21 -38.71
CA ALA A 230 4.73 11.65 -37.95
C ALA A 230 3.82 12.53 -38.82
N THR A 231 2.49 12.40 -38.75
CA THR A 231 1.54 13.20 -39.53
C THR A 231 0.23 13.46 -38.78
N ASN A 232 -0.17 14.74 -38.71
CA ASN A 232 -1.37 15.26 -38.00
C ASN A 232 -1.43 14.92 -36.49
N LEU A 233 -0.28 14.83 -35.82
CA LEU A 233 -0.20 14.61 -34.38
C LEU A 233 -0.21 15.94 -33.62
N PRO A 234 -0.75 16.00 -32.38
CA PRO A 234 -0.74 17.19 -31.56
C PRO A 234 0.61 17.34 -30.82
N GLY A 235 1.10 18.56 -30.67
CA GLY A 235 2.31 18.85 -29.88
C GLY A 235 3.61 18.65 -30.65
N THR A 236 4.63 18.15 -29.97
CA THR A 236 5.98 17.86 -30.51
C THR A 236 6.30 16.39 -30.27
N GLU A 237 7.12 15.81 -31.13
CA GLU A 237 7.61 14.43 -30.99
C GLU A 237 8.58 14.33 -29.81
N ASP A 238 8.38 13.32 -28.95
CA ASP A 238 9.20 13.12 -27.75
C ASP A 238 9.56 11.65 -27.60
N CYS A 239 10.71 11.28 -28.17
CA CYS A 239 11.22 9.92 -28.08
C CYS A 239 11.75 9.55 -26.69
N ASN A 240 12.11 10.53 -25.85
CA ASN A 240 12.64 10.27 -24.51
C ASN A 240 11.50 9.87 -23.57
N ALA A 241 10.43 10.67 -23.49
CA ALA A 241 9.25 10.33 -22.70
C ALA A 241 8.60 9.01 -23.16
N VAL A 242 8.61 8.73 -24.47
CA VAL A 242 8.18 7.43 -25.02
C VAL A 242 9.06 6.28 -24.54
N GLU A 243 10.38 6.44 -24.54
CA GLU A 243 11.32 5.42 -24.07
C GLU A 243 11.21 5.20 -22.56
N GLU A 244 11.07 6.26 -21.77
CA GLU A 244 10.81 6.20 -20.32
C GLU A 244 9.53 5.41 -20.03
N ILE A 245 8.38 5.76 -20.64
CA ILE A 245 7.09 5.05 -20.46
C ILE A 245 7.20 3.57 -20.85
N CYS A 246 7.87 3.25 -21.97
CA CYS A 246 8.01 1.85 -22.41
C CYS A 246 8.97 1.05 -21.51
N ASN A 247 10.09 1.64 -21.06
CA ASN A 247 11.02 1.00 -20.14
C ASN A 247 10.40 0.80 -18.75
N CYS A 248 9.54 1.74 -18.30
CA CYS A 248 8.75 1.66 -17.07
C CYS A 248 8.06 0.29 -16.92
N LEU A 249 7.42 -0.16 -18.00
CA LEU A 249 6.60 -1.37 -18.08
C LEU A 249 7.41 -2.66 -18.26
N VAL A 250 8.66 -2.57 -18.73
CA VAL A 250 9.55 -3.73 -18.90
C VAL A 250 10.40 -3.99 -17.66
N VAL A 251 10.78 -2.92 -16.94
CA VAL A 251 11.73 -2.98 -15.81
C VAL A 251 11.03 -2.87 -14.44
N ASN A 252 9.71 -2.59 -14.42
CA ASN A 252 8.90 -2.30 -13.25
C ASN A 252 9.40 -1.05 -12.47
N CYS A 253 9.11 0.12 -13.04
CA CYS A 253 9.39 1.42 -12.44
C CYS A 253 8.62 1.73 -11.14
N ASP A 254 7.60 0.95 -10.78
CA ASP A 254 6.84 1.16 -9.54
C ASP A 254 7.67 0.81 -8.28
N ILE A 255 8.87 0.24 -8.44
CA ILE A 255 9.86 0.01 -7.37
C ILE A 255 11.19 0.73 -7.70
N LEU A 256 11.14 2.05 -7.82
CA LEU A 256 12.34 2.88 -7.73
C LEU A 256 12.67 3.19 -6.26
N PRO A 257 13.95 3.12 -5.85
CA PRO A 257 14.37 3.69 -4.57
C PRO A 257 14.08 5.21 -4.53
N GLY A 258 13.76 5.75 -3.34
CA GLY A 258 13.49 7.18 -3.14
C GLY A 258 14.71 8.11 -3.22
N TYR A 259 15.77 7.68 -3.91
CA TYR A 259 17.02 8.36 -4.18
C TYR A 259 17.57 7.84 -5.52
N ASN A 260 18.42 8.60 -6.20
CA ASN A 260 19.04 8.16 -7.45
C ASN A 260 20.32 7.34 -7.15
N PRO A 261 20.34 6.00 -7.27
CA PRO A 261 21.55 5.22 -7.04
C PRO A 261 22.56 5.47 -8.17
N THR A 262 23.78 5.88 -7.81
CA THR A 262 24.82 6.25 -8.78
C THR A 262 25.55 5.02 -9.35
N THR A 263 25.87 4.04 -8.49
CA THR A 263 26.58 2.81 -8.85
C THR A 263 26.17 1.61 -7.97
N LYS A 264 26.73 0.42 -8.24
CA LYS A 264 26.65 -0.73 -7.31
C LYS A 264 27.72 -0.61 -6.23
N VAL A 265 27.29 -0.30 -5.01
CA VAL A 265 28.18 -0.14 -3.84
C VAL A 265 28.49 -1.49 -3.20
N ASN A 266 29.73 -1.68 -2.74
CA ASN A 266 30.20 -2.90 -2.05
C ASN A 266 31.05 -2.54 -0.81
N ASP A 267 30.92 -1.31 -0.34
CA ASP A 267 31.73 -0.66 0.68
C ASP A 267 30.98 -0.61 2.04
N LEU A 268 31.50 0.11 3.03
CA LEU A 268 30.86 0.19 4.36
C LEU A 268 29.56 1.00 4.35
N MET A 269 29.46 2.02 3.50
CA MET A 269 28.25 2.80 3.33
C MET A 269 27.21 2.07 2.48
N GLY A 270 25.94 2.16 2.87
CA GLY A 270 24.82 1.86 1.98
C GLY A 270 24.85 2.70 0.69
N SER A 271 24.19 2.20 -0.36
CA SER A 271 24.03 2.90 -1.64
C SER A 271 23.38 4.28 -1.53
N GLU A 272 22.59 4.45 -0.47
CA GLU A 272 21.90 5.62 0.01
C GLU A 272 22.90 6.72 0.41
N LEU A 273 23.78 6.43 1.38
CA LEU A 273 24.81 7.37 1.81
C LEU A 273 25.85 7.63 0.71
N MET A 274 26.16 6.62 -0.12
CA MET A 274 27.05 6.81 -1.26
C MET A 274 26.46 7.82 -2.26
N ALA A 275 25.20 7.62 -2.69
CA ALA A 275 24.51 8.55 -3.59
C ALA A 275 24.38 9.96 -2.98
N LEU A 276 24.04 10.06 -1.69
CA LEU A 276 24.00 11.35 -0.99
C LEU A 276 25.38 12.04 -1.00
N SER A 277 26.46 11.32 -0.72
CA SER A 277 27.82 11.87 -0.70
C SER A 277 28.33 12.34 -2.08
N GLU A 278 27.79 11.78 -3.17
CA GLU A 278 28.14 12.18 -4.55
C GLU A 278 27.23 13.28 -5.13
N THR A 279 25.99 13.40 -4.66
CA THR A 279 24.96 14.24 -5.31
C THR A 279 24.40 15.38 -4.45
N PHE A 280 24.76 15.49 -3.17
CA PHE A 280 24.25 16.55 -2.29
C PHE A 280 24.78 17.95 -2.67
N ASP A 281 23.89 18.81 -3.19
CA ASP A 281 24.09 20.26 -3.27
C ASP A 281 23.25 20.94 -2.16
N PRO A 282 23.85 21.66 -1.20
CA PRO A 282 23.12 22.40 -0.18
C PRO A 282 22.29 23.59 -0.71
N ASN A 283 22.33 23.86 -2.02
CA ASN A 283 21.52 24.85 -2.74
C ASN A 283 20.57 24.21 -3.77
N GLY A 284 20.59 22.88 -3.91
CA GLY A 284 19.76 22.13 -4.85
C GLY A 284 18.39 21.74 -4.27
N ASP A 285 17.69 20.85 -4.98
CA ASP A 285 16.47 20.22 -4.45
C ASP A 285 16.82 19.31 -3.26
N PRO A 286 16.03 19.32 -2.16
CA PRO A 286 16.34 18.54 -0.97
C PRO A 286 16.24 17.03 -1.24
N PRO A 287 17.20 16.21 -0.75
CA PRO A 287 17.08 14.75 -0.74
C PRO A 287 15.82 14.28 0.00
N SER A 288 15.29 13.11 -0.37
CA SER A 288 14.04 12.57 0.19
C SER A 288 14.07 12.47 1.72
N GLU A 289 13.21 13.25 2.39
CA GLU A 289 13.10 13.29 3.86
C GLU A 289 12.62 11.96 4.47
N ALA A 290 12.04 11.06 3.67
CA ALA A 290 11.69 9.71 4.08
C ALA A 290 12.91 8.78 4.21
N ILE A 291 14.06 9.14 3.60
CA ILE A 291 15.29 8.32 3.59
C ILE A 291 16.42 9.02 4.33
N TYR A 292 16.53 10.34 4.21
CA TYR A 292 17.61 11.12 4.81
C TYR A 292 17.07 12.17 5.77
N PHE A 293 17.48 12.09 7.04
CA PHE A 293 17.25 13.17 7.98
C PHE A 293 18.42 14.15 7.98
N ILE A 294 18.30 15.24 7.21
CA ILE A 294 19.38 16.22 6.99
C ILE A 294 19.14 17.51 7.80
N ARG A 295 20.21 18.05 8.41
CA ARG A 295 20.25 19.32 9.15
C ARG A 295 21.62 19.96 9.00
N ASN A 296 21.73 21.25 8.71
CA ASN A 296 23.01 21.99 8.68
C ASN A 296 24.13 21.38 7.80
N ASN A 297 23.79 20.62 6.76
CA ASN A 297 24.70 19.80 5.92
C ASN A 297 25.30 18.56 6.62
N GLU A 298 24.67 18.13 7.71
CA GLU A 298 24.88 16.87 8.42
C GLU A 298 23.66 15.97 8.18
N VAL A 299 23.85 14.65 8.18
CA VAL A 299 22.79 13.64 8.01
C VAL A 299 22.80 12.70 9.22
N LEU A 300 21.62 12.33 9.72
CA LEU A 300 21.51 11.34 10.79
C LEU A 300 21.87 9.95 10.23
N ILE A 301 22.86 9.30 10.84
CA ILE A 301 23.35 7.97 10.45
C ILE A 301 23.44 7.05 11.66
N GLU A 302 23.27 5.76 11.38
CA GLU A 302 23.65 4.66 12.26
C GLU A 302 24.97 4.09 11.78
N ILE A 303 25.97 4.06 12.66
CA ILE A 303 27.23 3.34 12.45
C ILE A 303 27.17 2.03 13.23
N ILE A 304 27.18 0.90 12.52
CA ILE A 304 27.33 -0.42 13.12
C ILE A 304 28.82 -0.67 13.33
N VAL A 305 29.23 -0.86 14.58
CA VAL A 305 30.63 -0.97 15.01
C VAL A 305 31.05 -2.44 15.06
N LEU A 306 32.34 -2.72 14.85
CA LEU A 306 32.89 -4.07 15.04
C LEU A 306 33.06 -4.39 16.53
N ASP A 307 33.00 -5.68 16.89
CA ASP A 307 33.15 -6.16 18.27
C ASP A 307 34.43 -5.61 18.94
N GLY A 308 34.27 -5.01 20.12
CA GLY A 308 35.33 -4.33 20.87
C GLY A 308 35.91 -3.07 20.22
N LYS A 309 35.26 -2.49 19.20
CA LYS A 309 35.77 -1.31 18.45
C LYS A 309 35.11 0.03 18.76
N TYR A 310 34.13 0.08 19.66
CA TYR A 310 33.44 1.30 20.09
C TYR A 310 34.39 2.49 20.31
N ASN A 311 35.41 2.31 21.18
CA ASN A 311 36.37 3.35 21.50
C ASN A 311 37.23 3.80 20.31
N ASP A 312 37.52 2.93 19.34
CA ASP A 312 38.27 3.33 18.14
C ASP A 312 37.39 4.17 17.21
N VAL A 313 36.10 3.86 17.10
CA VAL A 313 35.12 4.67 16.33
C VAL A 313 34.87 6.02 17.01
N VAL A 314 34.77 6.08 18.33
CA VAL A 314 34.69 7.34 19.10
C VAL A 314 35.92 8.23 18.82
N ASN A 315 37.12 7.64 18.77
CA ASN A 315 38.35 8.39 18.43
C ASN A 315 38.37 8.89 16.97
N PHE A 316 37.75 8.17 16.03
CA PHE A 316 37.56 8.62 14.65
C PHE A 316 36.55 9.78 14.57
N LEU A 317 35.39 9.66 15.22
CA LEU A 317 34.32 10.69 15.24
C LEU A 317 34.79 11.99 15.88
N ALA A 318 35.65 11.92 16.91
CA ALA A 318 36.31 13.09 17.51
C ALA A 318 37.17 13.89 16.51
N GLY A 319 37.61 13.28 15.39
CA GLY A 319 38.27 13.98 14.29
C GLY A 319 37.38 15.00 13.56
N TYR A 320 36.05 14.82 13.61
CA TYR A 320 35.04 15.75 13.09
C TYR A 320 34.51 16.70 14.18
N GLY A 321 35.04 16.59 15.41
CA GLY A 321 34.60 17.36 16.58
C GLY A 321 33.44 16.74 17.37
N ILE A 322 32.94 15.59 16.94
CA ILE A 322 31.79 14.89 17.53
C ILE A 322 32.25 14.11 18.77
N VAL A 323 31.54 14.23 19.89
CA VAL A 323 31.83 13.54 21.15
C VAL A 323 30.65 12.65 21.59
N PRO A 324 30.84 11.70 22.54
CA PRO A 324 29.75 10.83 23.00
C PRO A 324 28.55 11.50 23.66
N ALA A 325 28.57 12.83 23.85
CA ALA A 325 27.41 13.62 24.30
C ALA A 325 26.53 14.12 23.13
N ASP A 326 27.00 13.99 21.89
CA ASP A 326 26.27 14.29 20.65
C ASP A 326 25.60 13.04 20.06
N PHE A 327 25.87 11.87 20.65
CA PHE A 327 25.25 10.60 20.27
C PHE A 327 23.82 10.52 20.79
N ILE A 328 22.96 9.81 20.06
CA ILE A 328 21.60 9.49 20.48
C ILE A 328 21.63 8.23 21.35
N ASP A 329 20.79 8.19 22.39
CA ASP A 329 20.58 7.00 23.20
C ASP A 329 19.60 6.05 22.48
N ASP A 330 20.13 5.11 21.69
CA ASP A 330 19.39 4.14 20.88
C ASP A 330 19.64 2.67 21.25
N ARG A 331 20.06 2.45 22.51
CA ARG A 331 20.41 1.17 23.13
C ARG A 331 19.54 -0.01 22.73
N ILE A 332 20.18 -0.98 22.08
CA ILE A 332 19.57 -2.28 21.76
C ILE A 332 19.20 -3.03 23.05
N THR A 333 19.95 -2.87 24.15
CA THR A 333 19.57 -3.34 25.49
C THR A 333 19.95 -2.33 26.57
N MET A 334 19.32 -2.39 27.75
CA MET A 334 19.65 -1.54 28.91
C MET A 334 21.10 -1.67 29.43
N VAL A 335 21.92 -2.58 28.88
CA VAL A 335 23.25 -2.96 29.41
C VAL A 335 24.35 -2.98 28.35
N ASP A 336 24.01 -2.90 27.06
CA ASP A 336 24.97 -2.99 25.94
C ASP A 336 24.59 -2.05 24.80
N ASP A 337 25.59 -1.28 24.38
CA ASP A 337 25.56 -0.15 23.44
C ASP A 337 26.83 -0.15 22.55
N GLU A 338 27.76 -1.12 22.72
CA GLU A 338 29.11 -1.01 22.13
C GLU A 338 29.17 -1.31 20.62
N LEU A 339 28.03 -1.64 20.00
CA LEU A 339 27.92 -2.12 18.61
C LEU A 339 27.13 -1.19 17.67
N LEU A 340 26.48 -0.14 18.19
CA LEU A 340 25.70 0.83 17.41
C LEU A 340 26.02 2.25 17.88
N ILE A 341 26.07 3.21 16.97
CA ILE A 341 26.13 4.63 17.30
C ILE A 341 25.23 5.40 16.34
N THR A 342 24.16 6.01 16.85
CA THR A 342 23.36 6.98 16.09
C THR A 342 23.85 8.41 16.34
N LEU A 343 24.16 9.15 15.26
CA LEU A 343 24.66 10.53 15.31
C LEU A 343 24.33 11.34 14.04
N PHE A 344 24.32 12.67 14.14
CA PHE A 344 24.42 13.53 12.95
C PHE A 344 25.88 13.59 12.49
N PHE A 345 26.13 13.29 11.22
CA PHE A 345 27.47 13.26 10.64
C PHE A 345 27.58 14.18 9.41
N PRO A 346 28.65 14.97 9.25
CA PRO A 346 28.80 15.87 8.10
C PRO A 346 28.77 15.13 6.75
N ILE A 347 27.88 15.55 5.84
CA ILE A 347 27.70 14.92 4.52
C ILE A 347 29.01 14.95 3.72
N SER A 348 29.79 16.02 3.84
CA SER A 348 31.11 16.16 3.21
C SER A 348 32.19 15.20 3.75
N GLY A 349 31.95 14.53 4.88
CA GLY A 349 32.85 13.54 5.47
C GLY A 349 32.46 12.08 5.19
N LEU A 350 31.29 11.82 4.59
CA LEU A 350 30.75 10.45 4.41
C LEU A 350 31.73 9.49 3.73
N ALA A 351 32.47 9.96 2.72
CA ALA A 351 33.47 9.16 2.01
C ALA A 351 34.63 8.65 2.89
N ASP A 352 34.87 9.25 4.07
CA ASP A 352 35.89 8.79 5.02
C ASP A 352 35.43 7.58 5.86
N LEU A 353 34.12 7.33 5.97
CA LEU A 353 33.57 6.14 6.64
C LEU A 353 34.02 4.87 5.92
N ASN A 354 34.00 4.86 4.57
CA ASN A 354 34.47 3.75 3.74
C ASN A 354 35.96 3.40 3.95
N GLN A 355 36.76 4.28 4.56
CA GLN A 355 38.16 4.00 4.88
C GLN A 355 38.31 3.23 6.22
N GLN A 356 37.29 3.21 7.08
CA GLN A 356 37.36 2.68 8.45
C GLN A 356 37.04 1.17 8.57
N THR A 357 37.39 0.38 7.55
CA THR A 357 37.10 -1.08 7.44
C THR A 357 37.69 -1.97 8.53
N SER A 358 38.50 -1.42 9.42
CA SER A 358 39.08 -2.10 10.59
C SER A 358 38.33 -1.86 11.91
N ILE A 359 37.33 -0.96 11.91
CA ILE A 359 36.58 -0.53 13.11
C ILE A 359 35.07 -0.37 12.88
N ILE A 360 34.63 0.00 11.67
CA ILE A 360 33.21 0.04 11.27
C ILE A 360 32.85 -1.24 10.51
N ASN A 361 31.66 -1.78 10.78
CA ASN A 361 31.08 -2.93 10.08
C ASN A 361 30.15 -2.49 8.93
N PHE A 362 29.32 -1.47 9.16
CA PHE A 362 28.39 -0.89 8.16
C PHE A 362 27.95 0.51 8.59
N ALA A 363 27.51 1.35 7.65
CA ALA A 363 26.90 2.65 7.92
C ALA A 363 25.65 2.88 7.05
N ARG A 364 24.52 3.25 7.68
CA ARG A 364 23.22 3.49 7.03
C ARG A 364 22.62 4.84 7.42
N PRO A 365 21.80 5.49 6.56
CA PRO A 365 21.06 6.66 6.98
C PRO A 365 19.94 6.26 7.93
N VAL A 366 19.60 7.13 8.86
CA VAL A 366 18.40 6.95 9.69
C VAL A 366 17.23 7.63 8.97
N SER A 367 16.32 6.81 8.46
CA SER A 367 15.00 7.26 8.03
C SER A 367 14.20 7.79 9.22
N ARG A 368 13.29 8.75 9.02
CA ARG A 368 12.33 9.09 10.08
C ARG A 368 11.26 8.01 10.18
N GLY A 369 10.65 7.90 11.36
CA GLY A 369 9.37 7.21 11.48
C GLY A 369 8.33 7.79 10.52
N LEU A 370 7.52 6.92 9.93
CA LEU A 370 6.33 7.27 9.16
C LEU A 370 5.09 7.06 10.02
N ASN A 371 4.20 8.05 10.00
CA ASN A 371 2.89 8.03 10.64
C ASN A 371 1.94 7.11 9.86
N ASN A 372 1.38 6.07 10.48
CA ASN A 372 0.42 5.15 9.82
C ASN A 372 -1.05 5.65 9.86
N ALA A 373 -1.26 6.96 9.72
CA ALA A 373 -2.51 7.64 10.07
C ALA A 373 -3.16 8.47 8.93
N GLY A 374 -4.37 8.98 9.20
CA GLY A 374 -5.16 9.81 8.29
C GLY A 374 -5.96 10.90 9.02
N LEU A 375 -6.32 11.96 8.29
CA LEU A 375 -6.76 13.29 8.78
C LEU A 375 -8.09 13.38 9.58
N ILE A 376 -8.50 12.37 10.36
CA ILE A 376 -9.83 12.32 11.02
C ILE A 376 -9.70 12.09 12.54
N SER A 377 -10.26 13.02 13.32
CA SER A 377 -10.28 12.99 14.80
C SER A 377 -11.36 12.08 15.41
N SER A 378 -11.37 11.95 16.74
CA SER A 378 -11.87 10.78 17.46
C SER A 378 -13.34 10.40 17.17
N GLN A 379 -13.52 9.20 16.62
CA GLN A 379 -14.77 8.41 16.71
C GLN A 379 -14.53 7.04 17.38
N GLY A 380 -13.33 6.82 17.92
CA GLY A 380 -12.87 5.53 18.46
C GLY A 380 -13.74 5.00 19.60
N ASP A 381 -14.08 5.82 20.60
CA ASP A 381 -14.92 5.40 21.73
C ASP A 381 -16.30 4.88 21.30
N LEU A 382 -16.92 5.51 20.30
CA LEU A 382 -18.19 5.09 19.74
C LEU A 382 -18.05 3.85 18.85
N ALA A 383 -16.99 3.75 18.05
CA ALA A 383 -16.73 2.62 17.17
C ALA A 383 -16.39 1.32 17.94
N GLN A 384 -15.65 1.44 19.05
CA GLN A 384 -15.34 0.35 19.98
C GLN A 384 -16.52 0.02 20.91
N GLY A 385 -17.46 0.96 21.10
CA GLY A 385 -18.52 0.86 22.10
C GLY A 385 -18.00 1.02 23.54
N SER A 386 -16.83 1.62 23.73
CA SER A 386 -16.11 1.72 25.01
C SER A 386 -16.91 2.49 26.08
N SER A 387 -17.73 3.46 25.69
CA SER A 387 -18.73 4.10 26.55
C SER A 387 -19.78 3.14 27.14
N LEU A 388 -20.18 2.08 26.42
CA LEU A 388 -21.02 1.01 26.99
C LEU A 388 -20.25 0.14 27.99
N GLY A 389 -18.93 -0.03 27.79
CA GLY A 389 -18.06 -0.72 28.74
C GLY A 389 -17.93 0.06 30.06
N ARG A 390 -17.62 1.37 29.98
CA ARG A 390 -17.55 2.25 31.15
C ARG A 390 -18.87 2.26 31.93
N LEU A 391 -20.00 2.46 31.25
CA LEU A 391 -21.33 2.48 31.89
C LEU A 391 -21.82 1.10 32.39
N GLY A 392 -21.46 0.02 31.70
CA GLY A 392 -21.93 -1.33 32.01
C GLY A 392 -21.20 -2.00 33.18
N TRP A 393 -19.92 -1.66 33.38
CA TRP A 393 -19.06 -2.27 34.40
C TRP A 393 -18.42 -1.29 35.39
N ASN A 394 -18.71 0.02 35.28
CA ASN A 394 -18.13 1.09 36.10
C ASN A 394 -16.59 1.07 36.03
N LEU A 395 -16.06 1.00 34.80
CA LEU A 395 -14.63 1.04 34.49
C LEU A 395 -14.24 2.45 34.03
N SER A 396 -13.02 2.89 34.37
CA SER A 396 -12.49 4.21 34.02
C SER A 396 -11.01 4.22 33.63
N GLY A 397 -10.31 3.09 33.71
CA GLY A 397 -8.85 3.02 33.55
C GLY A 397 -8.05 3.18 34.85
N ALA A 398 -8.71 3.46 35.98
CA ALA A 398 -8.06 3.68 37.27
C ALA A 398 -7.12 2.51 37.66
N GLY A 399 -5.83 2.82 37.78
CA GLY A 399 -4.79 1.84 38.12
C GLY A 399 -4.13 1.15 36.92
N VAL A 400 -4.52 1.49 35.69
CA VAL A 400 -3.84 1.09 34.44
C VAL A 400 -2.90 2.21 34.00
N LYS A 401 -1.72 1.83 33.50
CA LYS A 401 -0.71 2.71 32.90
C LYS A 401 -0.63 2.47 31.40
N VAL A 402 -0.76 3.53 30.60
CA VAL A 402 -0.73 3.46 29.13
C VAL A 402 0.40 4.32 28.59
N GLY A 403 1.35 3.70 27.89
CA GLY A 403 2.40 4.37 27.13
C GLY A 403 1.99 4.59 25.68
N VAL A 404 2.19 5.81 25.18
CA VAL A 404 2.02 6.18 23.77
C VAL A 404 3.38 6.48 23.17
N ILE A 405 3.70 5.86 22.04
CA ILE A 405 4.88 6.14 21.23
C ILE A 405 4.45 6.68 19.87
N SER A 406 4.84 7.91 19.52
CA SER A 406 4.48 8.58 18.25
C SER A 406 5.44 9.75 17.97
N ASP A 407 5.06 10.74 17.17
CA ASP A 407 5.96 11.84 16.78
C ASP A 407 6.32 12.78 17.95
N SER A 408 5.35 13.52 18.48
CA SER A 408 5.51 14.47 19.59
C SER A 408 4.23 14.65 20.42
N TYR A 409 4.34 15.42 21.51
CA TYR A 409 3.21 15.72 22.40
C TYR A 409 2.95 17.23 22.57
N ALA A 410 4.00 18.04 22.75
CA ALA A 410 3.88 19.44 23.17
C ALA A 410 4.78 20.41 22.37
N ILE A 411 5.07 20.11 21.10
CA ILE A 411 5.69 21.10 20.19
C ILE A 411 4.76 22.31 20.04
N ASN A 412 3.44 22.07 19.97
CA ASN A 412 2.44 23.11 20.18
C ASN A 412 1.91 23.11 21.63
N ALA A 413 2.78 23.55 22.55
CA ALA A 413 2.45 23.68 23.98
C ALA A 413 1.14 24.45 24.26
N GLN A 414 0.78 25.44 23.43
CA GLN A 414 -0.47 26.20 23.58
C GLN A 414 -1.71 25.39 23.18
N ALA A 415 -1.61 24.47 22.21
CA ALA A 415 -2.69 23.53 21.91
C ALA A 415 -2.90 22.57 23.09
N ARG A 416 -1.82 21.93 23.57
CA ARG A 416 -1.84 21.08 24.78
C ARG A 416 -2.52 21.78 25.97
N ASP A 417 -2.19 23.04 26.24
CA ASP A 417 -2.81 23.79 27.35
C ASP A 417 -4.31 24.04 27.16
N ASN A 418 -4.79 24.17 25.92
CA ASN A 418 -6.22 24.25 25.64
C ASN A 418 -6.90 22.89 25.86
N ASP A 419 -6.29 21.81 25.37
CA ASP A 419 -6.81 20.44 25.50
C ASP A 419 -6.97 20.04 26.99
N ILE A 420 -5.95 20.35 27.81
CA ILE A 420 -5.99 20.17 29.28
C ILE A 420 -7.07 21.06 29.94
N ALA A 421 -7.27 22.29 29.44
CA ALA A 421 -8.29 23.20 29.97
C ALA A 421 -9.73 22.82 29.56
N ASN A 422 -9.91 22.12 28.45
CA ASN A 422 -11.18 21.55 28.00
C ASN A 422 -11.52 20.24 28.73
N GLY A 423 -10.50 19.46 29.12
CA GLY A 423 -10.63 18.08 29.59
C GLY A 423 -10.46 17.02 28.49
N ASP A 424 -9.93 17.41 27.32
CA ASP A 424 -9.55 16.50 26.24
C ASP A 424 -8.24 15.75 26.57
N LEU A 425 -7.44 16.27 27.52
CA LEU A 425 -6.26 15.65 28.11
C LEU A 425 -6.32 15.65 29.65
N PRO A 426 -5.58 14.73 30.32
CA PRO A 426 -5.53 14.67 31.78
C PRO A 426 -5.10 15.98 32.46
N GLY A 427 -5.84 16.37 33.49
CA GLY A 427 -5.55 17.54 34.32
C GLY A 427 -4.35 17.37 35.26
N THR A 428 -4.02 18.44 35.99
CA THR A 428 -2.85 18.51 36.90
C THR A 428 -2.87 17.53 38.09
N GLU A 429 -3.98 16.82 38.32
CA GLU A 429 -4.08 15.76 39.34
C GLU A 429 -3.58 14.39 38.83
N ASN A 430 -3.51 14.18 37.51
CA ASN A 430 -2.99 12.97 36.85
C ASN A 430 -2.30 13.33 35.51
N PRO A 431 -1.26 14.19 35.50
CA PRO A 431 -0.69 14.73 34.27
C PRO A 431 0.04 13.68 33.44
N VAL A 432 0.03 13.84 32.10
CA VAL A 432 0.83 13.01 31.17
C VAL A 432 2.31 13.10 31.52
N VAL A 433 2.96 11.94 31.69
CA VAL A 433 4.40 11.82 31.94
C VAL A 433 5.15 11.75 30.62
N VAL A 434 5.78 12.84 30.22
CA VAL A 434 6.67 12.89 29.05
C VAL A 434 8.02 12.26 29.43
N VAL A 435 8.26 11.04 28.95
CA VAL A 435 9.52 10.30 29.06
C VAL A 435 10.57 10.91 28.12
N GLN A 436 10.16 11.20 26.87
CA GLN A 436 11.01 11.87 25.88
C GLN A 436 10.12 12.63 24.87
N GLU A 437 10.37 13.91 24.67
CA GLU A 437 9.77 14.71 23.61
C GLU A 437 10.64 14.65 22.35
N TYR A 438 10.07 14.91 21.16
CA TYR A 438 10.84 14.99 19.91
C TYR A 438 11.94 16.07 20.02
N PRO A 439 13.25 15.71 20.06
CA PRO A 439 14.33 16.65 20.39
C PRO A 439 14.67 17.60 19.23
N PHE A 440 13.88 17.54 18.16
CA PHE A 440 14.25 17.99 16.83
C PHE A 440 13.34 19.11 16.28
N GLY A 441 12.43 19.66 17.09
CA GLY A 441 11.64 20.83 16.74
C GLY A 441 10.31 20.46 16.08
N LEU A 442 10.10 20.84 14.82
CA LEU A 442 8.79 20.69 14.17
C LEU A 442 8.38 19.21 14.00
N ALA A 443 7.26 18.88 14.62
CA ALA A 443 6.46 17.66 14.49
C ALA A 443 4.96 18.06 14.65
N SER A 444 4.04 17.12 14.49
CA SER A 444 2.60 17.37 14.38
C SER A 444 1.83 17.33 15.70
N ASP A 445 2.42 16.76 16.76
CA ASP A 445 1.79 16.33 18.01
C ASP A 445 0.69 15.26 17.80
N GLU A 446 0.94 14.25 16.96
CA GLU A 446 0.05 13.10 16.78
C GLU A 446 0.00 12.22 18.05
N GLY A 447 1.12 12.10 18.75
CA GLY A 447 1.15 11.46 20.08
C GLY A 447 0.19 12.11 21.08
N ARG A 448 -0.01 13.43 21.00
CA ARG A 448 -1.06 14.13 21.77
C ARG A 448 -2.47 13.76 21.32
N ALA A 449 -2.73 13.61 20.02
CA ALA A 449 -4.02 13.15 19.51
C ALA A 449 -4.33 11.70 19.91
N MET A 450 -3.33 10.81 19.90
CA MET A 450 -3.45 9.45 20.44
C MET A 450 -3.78 9.47 21.95
N LEU A 451 -3.10 10.32 22.73
CA LEU A 451 -3.35 10.47 24.16
C LEU A 451 -4.75 10.99 24.48
N GLN A 452 -5.31 11.88 23.65
CA GLN A 452 -6.72 12.30 23.75
C GLN A 452 -7.67 11.10 23.55
N ILE A 453 -7.42 10.25 22.54
CA ILE A 453 -8.22 9.03 22.29
C ILE A 453 -8.12 8.04 23.47
N VAL A 454 -6.94 7.89 24.08
CA VAL A 454 -6.78 7.07 25.29
C VAL A 454 -7.53 7.67 26.48
N HIS A 455 -7.51 9.00 26.64
CA HIS A 455 -8.24 9.69 27.72
C HIS A 455 -9.77 9.60 27.57
N ASP A 456 -10.30 9.76 26.35
CA ASP A 456 -11.72 9.53 25.99
C ASP A 456 -12.18 8.12 26.43
N VAL A 457 -11.33 7.11 26.22
CA VAL A 457 -11.63 5.70 26.50
C VAL A 457 -11.44 5.33 27.98
N ALA A 458 -10.39 5.85 28.62
CA ALA A 458 -9.90 5.47 29.94
C ALA A 458 -9.39 6.70 30.76
N PRO A 459 -10.31 7.58 31.23
CA PRO A 459 -9.94 8.88 31.79
C PRO A 459 -9.11 8.85 33.09
N ASP A 460 -9.23 7.79 33.89
CA ASP A 460 -8.47 7.62 35.15
C ASP A 460 -7.15 6.84 34.96
N ALA A 461 -6.77 6.49 33.72
CA ALA A 461 -5.50 5.83 33.43
C ALA A 461 -4.30 6.79 33.59
N GLN A 462 -3.15 6.27 33.99
CA GLN A 462 -1.91 7.04 34.03
C GLN A 462 -1.27 7.03 32.64
N LEU A 463 -1.09 8.20 32.03
CA LEU A 463 -0.62 8.29 30.64
C LEU A 463 0.86 8.69 30.55
N PHE A 464 1.60 8.01 29.68
CA PHE A 464 3.02 8.25 29.41
C PHE A 464 3.23 8.53 27.93
N PHE A 465 4.15 9.44 27.59
CA PHE A 465 4.54 9.73 26.21
C PHE A 465 6.04 9.53 26.00
N LYS A 466 6.43 8.89 24.91
CA LYS A 466 7.80 8.92 24.39
C LYS A 466 7.75 9.17 22.88
N THR A 467 8.59 10.04 22.35
CA THR A 467 8.81 10.08 20.90
C THR A 467 9.40 8.76 20.40
N GLY A 468 8.86 8.24 19.29
CA GLY A 468 9.40 7.10 18.56
C GLY A 468 10.07 7.48 17.24
N PHE A 469 10.19 8.78 16.94
CA PHE A 469 10.54 9.29 15.61
C PHE A 469 12.04 9.60 15.43
N ILE A 470 12.91 8.96 16.23
CA ILE A 470 14.35 9.21 16.25
C ILE A 470 15.14 8.17 15.45
N SER A 471 15.13 6.90 15.88
CA SER A 471 15.70 5.74 15.16
C SER A 471 14.97 4.45 15.56
N GLU A 472 15.11 3.39 14.77
CA GLU A 472 14.54 2.06 15.06
C GLU A 472 15.04 1.53 16.43
N GLY A 473 16.31 1.80 16.75
CA GLY A 473 16.90 1.49 18.06
C GLY A 473 16.29 2.30 19.21
N ASN A 474 16.05 3.61 19.02
CA ASN A 474 15.42 4.44 20.05
C ASN A 474 13.93 4.09 20.28
N LEU A 475 13.22 3.64 19.24
CA LEU A 475 11.87 3.04 19.35
C LEU A 475 11.91 1.74 20.18
N ALA A 476 12.80 0.81 19.83
CA ALA A 476 13.00 -0.45 20.56
C ALA A 476 13.40 -0.24 22.03
N PHE A 477 14.31 0.69 22.29
CA PHE A 477 14.67 1.15 23.63
C PHE A 477 13.46 1.75 24.37
N GLY A 478 12.63 2.52 23.66
CA GLY A 478 11.42 3.14 24.19
C GLY A 478 10.35 2.16 24.67
N ILE A 479 10.14 1.09 23.90
CA ILE A 479 9.22 0.00 24.25
C ILE A 479 9.67 -0.68 25.55
N ARG A 480 10.95 -1.04 25.66
CA ARG A 480 11.55 -1.58 26.90
C ARG A 480 11.46 -0.59 28.07
N GLN A 481 11.83 0.68 27.85
CA GLN A 481 11.80 1.72 28.89
C GLN A 481 10.38 1.95 29.46
N LEU A 482 9.35 2.01 28.62
CA LEU A 482 7.97 2.17 29.08
C LEU A 482 7.51 0.98 29.93
N ARG A 483 8.03 -0.23 29.66
CA ARG A 483 7.80 -1.41 30.51
C ARG A 483 8.65 -1.39 31.79
N GLU A 484 9.96 -1.29 31.69
CA GLU A 484 10.87 -1.52 32.82
C GLU A 484 10.86 -0.36 33.83
N ASP A 485 11.13 0.87 33.38
CA ASP A 485 11.21 2.06 34.25
C ASP A 485 9.81 2.47 34.76
N TYR A 486 8.81 2.45 33.87
CA TYR A 486 7.49 3.03 34.12
C TYR A 486 6.40 2.01 34.44
N GLN A 487 6.59 0.71 34.17
CA GLN A 487 5.60 -0.36 34.28
C GLN A 487 4.28 -0.07 33.57
N CYS A 488 4.32 0.33 32.28
CA CYS A 488 3.11 0.42 31.47
C CYS A 488 2.48 -0.97 31.28
N ASP A 489 1.17 -1.09 31.55
CA ASP A 489 0.38 -2.30 31.31
C ASP A 489 -0.05 -2.41 29.83
N VAL A 490 -0.08 -1.28 29.14
CA VAL A 490 -0.40 -1.15 27.71
C VAL A 490 0.60 -0.19 27.08
N ILE A 491 1.19 -0.58 25.96
CA ILE A 491 1.97 0.31 25.09
C ILE A 491 1.26 0.32 23.73
N VAL A 492 1.12 1.51 23.12
CA VAL A 492 0.60 1.68 21.76
C VAL A 492 1.50 2.60 20.96
N ASP A 493 1.69 2.27 19.69
CA ASP A 493 2.48 3.02 18.73
C ASP A 493 1.76 3.12 17.37
N ASP A 494 2.20 4.08 16.56
CA ASP A 494 1.74 4.30 15.18
C ASP A 494 2.90 4.49 14.18
N VAL A 495 4.09 4.03 14.58
CA VAL A 495 5.39 4.35 13.97
C VAL A 495 5.88 3.22 13.07
N GLN A 496 6.41 3.55 11.90
CA GLN A 496 7.07 2.59 11.01
C GLN A 496 8.36 3.16 10.41
N TYR A 497 9.44 2.37 10.39
CA TYR A 497 10.70 2.69 9.71
C TYR A 497 10.81 2.00 8.35
N LEU A 498 11.32 2.71 7.32
CA LEU A 498 11.51 2.14 5.97
C LEU A 498 12.55 1.01 5.95
N THR A 499 13.42 0.97 6.96
CA THR A 499 14.54 0.01 7.09
C THR A 499 14.20 -1.25 7.89
N GLU A 500 12.94 -1.41 8.33
CA GLU A 500 12.48 -2.60 9.04
C GLU A 500 12.55 -3.87 8.16
N PRO A 501 12.99 -5.01 8.70
CA PRO A 501 13.09 -6.25 7.95
C PRO A 501 11.72 -6.93 7.70
N PHE A 502 11.33 -7.09 6.43
CA PHE A 502 10.06 -7.73 6.04
C PHE A 502 9.99 -9.26 6.25
N PHE A 503 11.12 -9.94 6.52
CA PHE A 503 11.21 -11.42 6.52
C PHE A 503 11.86 -12.02 7.78
N ARG A 504 12.09 -11.20 8.80
CA ARG A 504 12.57 -11.56 10.15
C ARG A 504 12.26 -10.39 11.08
N ASP A 505 12.34 -10.57 12.38
CA ASP A 505 11.94 -9.53 13.34
C ASP A 505 12.99 -8.40 13.43
N GLY A 506 12.52 -7.14 13.38
CA GLY A 506 13.34 -5.93 13.57
C GLY A 506 13.68 -5.65 15.04
N LEU A 507 14.38 -4.55 15.31
CA LEU A 507 14.73 -4.16 16.69
C LEU A 507 13.45 -3.87 17.50
N ALA A 508 12.50 -3.15 16.90
CA ALA A 508 11.20 -2.86 17.53
C ALA A 508 10.39 -4.15 17.79
N ALA A 509 10.30 -5.05 16.81
CA ALA A 509 9.59 -6.32 16.97
C ALA A 509 10.19 -7.22 18.06
N GLN A 510 11.52 -7.29 18.16
CA GLN A 510 12.21 -8.01 19.24
C GLN A 510 11.92 -7.39 20.62
N ALA A 511 11.90 -6.05 20.73
CA ALA A 511 11.51 -5.37 21.95
C ALA A 511 10.04 -5.61 22.35
N ILE A 512 9.13 -5.73 21.38
CA ILE A 512 7.72 -6.11 21.60
C ILE A 512 7.64 -7.53 22.17
N ASP A 513 8.31 -8.51 21.54
CA ASP A 513 8.31 -9.90 22.01
C ASP A 513 8.90 -10.04 23.42
N GLU A 514 9.96 -9.28 23.74
CA GLU A 514 10.54 -9.21 25.09
C GLU A 514 9.56 -8.67 26.12
N VAL A 515 8.89 -7.53 25.84
CA VAL A 515 7.93 -6.91 26.76
C VAL A 515 6.67 -7.77 26.92
N VAL A 516 6.14 -8.34 25.83
CA VAL A 516 4.97 -9.25 25.85
C VAL A 516 5.26 -10.55 26.62
N ALA A 517 6.53 -10.98 26.70
CA ALA A 517 6.94 -12.12 27.51
C ALA A 517 7.05 -11.82 29.02
N ASP A 518 7.26 -10.55 29.42
CA ASP A 518 7.24 -10.10 30.82
C ASP A 518 5.81 -9.83 31.34
N GLY A 519 4.89 -9.43 30.44
CA GLY A 519 3.44 -9.34 30.67
C GLY A 519 2.99 -7.97 31.16
#